data_AF-A0A8K0QC30-F1
#
_entry.id   AF-A0A8K0QC30-F1
#
_cell.length_a   1.000
_cell.length_b   1.000
_cell.length_c   1.000
_cell.angle_alpha   90.00
_cell.angle_beta   90.00
_cell.angle_gamma   90.00
#
_symmetry.space_group_name_H-M   'P 1'
#
loop_
_entity.id
_entity.type
_entity.pdbx_description
1 polymer ?
#
loop_
_entity_poly.entity_id
_entity_poly.type
_entity_poly.pdbx_seq_one_letter_code
_entity_poly.pdbx_strand_id
1 'polypeptide(L)'
;MPVIKEIPHRDDLRDYNYAVAGHAGTMCSADGEMFIKPCTQSEIDFYQSANRRHPEFADLMPLFMGDLSLTDATDTHINEAVAGVISQAGGIETAKEQIAATVAQQVALAAPDAPKDSVTWVPSKDNKIKTDKAVVLENATYGFKNPNILDVKLGVRLWADDAPLQKKQRFDKISSETTHGSLGFRIAGMRVFRGSEDALELDEEEYKIYDKDYGRVTVTNDNVVDEFRKFVFNNAAGIDKELGRAVCEAFARDLRRVEDIISRHESRMYSSSLLFIFEGDGEALRNAIEDNNALVDSEAGIGQAARTTKRVDSGIALDEDEDVDDDSDIESSLPQIYALKLIDFAHAAWTPGLGPDENSLTGVRSLARIFEEMAQ
;
A
#
# COMPACT_ATOMS: atom_id res chain seq x y z
N MET A 1 -26.13 -6.70 -14.15
CA MET A 1 -25.11 -6.58 -15.23
C MET A 1 -24.09 -5.59 -14.72
N PRO A 2 -22.84 -6.02 -14.49
CA PRO A 2 -21.82 -5.13 -13.97
C PRO A 2 -21.62 -3.98 -14.95
N VAL A 3 -21.70 -2.75 -14.45
CA VAL A 3 -21.38 -1.56 -15.22
C VAL A 3 -19.87 -1.57 -15.42
N ILE A 4 -19.42 -1.81 -16.65
CA ILE A 4 -18.01 -1.62 -17.02
C ILE A 4 -17.75 -0.11 -16.91
N LYS A 5 -17.17 0.31 -15.80
CA LYS A 5 -16.80 1.72 -15.58
C LYS A 5 -15.64 2.05 -16.52
N GLU A 6 -15.83 3.06 -17.36
CA GLU A 6 -14.79 3.51 -18.29
C GLU A 6 -13.64 4.15 -17.49
N ILE A 7 -12.40 3.81 -17.84
CA ILE A 7 -11.22 4.45 -17.25
C ILE A 7 -11.26 5.95 -17.64
N PRO A 8 -11.18 6.89 -16.68
CA PRO A 8 -11.35 8.31 -16.94
C PRO A 8 -10.30 8.87 -17.91
N HIS A 9 -10.68 9.89 -18.69
CA HIS A 9 -9.70 10.62 -19.48
C HIS A 9 -8.80 11.45 -18.56
N ARG A 10 -7.58 11.76 -19.03
CA ARG A 10 -6.62 12.57 -18.28
C ARG A 10 -7.19 13.92 -17.82
N ASP A 11 -8.04 14.53 -18.64
CA ASP A 11 -8.63 15.85 -18.37
C ASP A 11 -9.71 15.84 -17.27
N ASP A 12 -10.23 14.66 -16.93
CA ASP A 12 -11.23 14.48 -15.87
C ASP A 12 -10.59 14.22 -14.49
N LEU A 13 -9.26 14.05 -14.45
CA LEU A 13 -8.51 13.75 -13.24
C LEU A 13 -8.34 15.00 -12.35
N ARG A 14 -8.42 14.78 -11.04
CA ARG A 14 -8.19 15.80 -9.99
C ARG A 14 -7.01 15.41 -9.11
N ASP A 15 -6.35 16.38 -8.49
CA ASP A 15 -5.31 16.09 -7.48
C ASP A 15 -5.95 15.39 -6.26
N TYR A 16 -5.33 14.29 -5.81
CA TYR A 16 -5.81 13.53 -4.65
C TYR A 16 -5.13 14.01 -3.37
N ASN A 17 -5.90 14.68 -2.50
CA ASN A 17 -5.39 15.39 -1.33
C ASN A 17 -5.37 14.57 -0.03
N TYR A 18 -5.88 13.34 -0.03
CA TYR A 18 -5.96 12.49 1.19
C TYR A 18 -4.77 11.53 1.34
N ALA A 19 -3.74 11.66 0.50
CA ALA A 19 -2.52 10.86 0.61
C ALA A 19 -1.66 11.31 1.82
N VAL A 20 -1.63 10.50 2.88
CA VAL A 20 -0.84 10.77 4.09
C VAL A 20 0.67 10.52 3.92
N ALA A 21 1.06 9.77 2.89
CA ALA A 21 2.44 9.44 2.56
C ALA A 21 2.59 9.15 1.05
N GLY A 22 3.81 8.83 0.61
CA GLY A 22 4.11 8.43 -0.77
C GLY A 22 4.78 9.52 -1.62
N HIS A 23 4.58 9.42 -2.94
CA HIS A 23 5.11 10.35 -3.94
C HIS A 23 4.04 11.38 -4.33
N ALA A 24 4.46 12.62 -4.58
CA ALA A 24 3.54 13.69 -4.94
C ALA A 24 2.98 13.54 -6.36
N GLY A 25 1.75 14.02 -6.58
CA GLY A 25 1.07 13.99 -7.88
C GLY A 25 0.15 12.77 -8.10
N THR A 26 -0.28 12.11 -7.04
CA THR A 26 -1.44 11.19 -7.06
C THR A 26 -2.71 11.94 -7.43
N MET A 27 -3.58 11.29 -8.19
CA MET A 27 -4.82 11.86 -8.71
C MET A 27 -6.01 10.94 -8.42
N CYS A 28 -7.23 11.44 -8.59
CA CYS A 28 -8.46 10.65 -8.57
C CYS A 28 -9.39 11.01 -9.73
N SER A 29 -10.38 10.16 -10.00
CA SER A 29 -11.50 10.45 -10.90
C SER A 29 -12.39 11.57 -10.37
N ALA A 30 -13.24 12.13 -11.24
CA ALA A 30 -14.13 13.25 -10.91
C ALA A 30 -15.19 12.94 -9.83
N ASP A 31 -15.53 11.66 -9.63
CA ASP A 31 -16.39 11.14 -8.56
C ASP A 31 -15.59 10.70 -7.31
N GLY A 32 -14.26 10.56 -7.41
CA GLY A 32 -13.38 10.11 -6.34
C GLY A 32 -13.28 8.59 -6.17
N GLU A 33 -13.93 7.79 -7.03
CA GLU A 33 -13.93 6.32 -6.92
C GLU A 33 -12.62 5.67 -7.36
N MET A 34 -11.97 6.20 -8.39
CA MET A 34 -10.70 5.68 -8.89
C MET A 34 -9.53 6.51 -8.37
N PHE A 35 -8.47 5.82 -7.93
CA PHE A 35 -7.19 6.39 -7.55
C PHE A 35 -6.15 6.14 -8.66
N ILE A 36 -5.59 7.23 -9.19
CA ILE A 36 -4.62 7.21 -10.30
C ILE A 36 -3.25 7.57 -9.72
N LYS A 37 -2.35 6.59 -9.70
CA LYS A 37 -1.01 6.73 -9.13
C LYS A 37 0.05 6.72 -10.22
N PRO A 38 0.72 7.85 -10.52
CA PRO A 38 1.91 7.86 -11.37
C PRO A 38 2.97 6.91 -10.80
N CYS A 39 3.49 6.01 -11.63
CA CYS A 39 4.28 4.86 -11.18
C CYS A 39 5.37 4.46 -12.19
N THR A 40 6.15 3.42 -11.85
CA THR A 40 7.07 2.77 -12.80
C THR A 40 6.35 1.65 -13.57
N GLN A 41 6.93 1.22 -14.70
CA GLN A 41 6.46 0.01 -15.40
C GLN A 41 6.50 -1.22 -14.49
N SER A 42 7.54 -1.35 -13.66
CA SER A 42 7.67 -2.48 -12.73
C SER A 42 6.55 -2.55 -11.68
N GLU A 43 5.97 -1.41 -11.28
CA GLU A 43 4.79 -1.39 -10.41
C GLU A 43 3.55 -1.91 -11.15
N ILE A 44 3.32 -1.46 -12.40
CA ILE A 44 2.24 -1.98 -13.27
C ILE A 44 2.40 -3.49 -13.49
N ASP A 45 3.60 -3.93 -13.86
CA ASP A 45 3.92 -5.34 -14.10
C ASP A 45 3.66 -6.20 -12.85
N PHE A 46 3.94 -5.67 -11.65
CA PHE A 46 3.66 -6.35 -10.39
C PHE A 46 2.14 -6.47 -10.16
N TYR A 47 1.37 -5.38 -10.31
CA TYR A 47 -0.09 -5.41 -10.20
C TYR A 47 -0.74 -6.39 -11.19
N GLN A 48 -0.42 -6.28 -12.47
CA GLN A 48 -0.92 -7.18 -13.52
C GLN A 48 -0.54 -8.64 -13.24
N SER A 49 0.67 -8.86 -12.71
CA SER A 49 1.16 -10.19 -12.36
C SER A 49 0.49 -10.79 -11.14
N ALA A 50 0.20 -9.99 -10.10
CA ALA A 50 -0.52 -10.43 -8.91
C ALA A 50 -1.91 -10.94 -9.31
N ASN A 51 -2.71 -10.06 -9.92
CA ASN A 51 -4.07 -10.36 -10.36
C ASN A 51 -4.15 -11.58 -11.30
N ARG A 52 -3.15 -11.82 -12.16
CA ARG A 52 -3.14 -12.95 -13.10
C ARG A 52 -2.67 -14.28 -12.49
N ARG A 53 -1.77 -14.26 -11.50
CA ARG A 53 -1.01 -15.46 -11.07
C ARG A 53 -1.07 -15.76 -9.58
N HIS A 54 -1.49 -14.80 -8.77
CA HIS A 54 -1.48 -14.83 -7.30
C HIS A 54 -2.74 -14.12 -6.77
N PRO A 55 -3.96 -14.61 -7.09
CA PRO A 55 -5.21 -13.90 -6.79
C PRO A 55 -5.36 -13.61 -5.29
N GLU A 56 -5.08 -14.58 -4.42
CA GLU A 56 -5.10 -14.38 -2.96
C GLU A 56 -4.17 -13.24 -2.48
N PHE A 57 -3.02 -13.04 -3.15
CA PHE A 57 -2.15 -11.89 -2.87
C PHE A 57 -2.75 -10.60 -3.42
N ALA A 58 -3.42 -10.66 -4.57
CA ALA A 58 -4.08 -9.49 -5.17
C ALA A 58 -5.23 -8.97 -4.29
N ASP A 59 -5.94 -9.83 -3.56
CA ASP A 59 -6.99 -9.44 -2.60
C ASP A 59 -6.47 -8.53 -1.46
N LEU A 60 -5.17 -8.64 -1.12
CA LEU A 60 -4.50 -7.76 -0.15
C LEU A 60 -4.24 -6.36 -0.72
N MET A 61 -4.25 -6.19 -2.03
CA MET A 61 -3.93 -4.92 -2.70
C MET A 61 -5.21 -4.12 -2.98
N PRO A 62 -5.13 -2.81 -3.26
CA PRO A 62 -6.23 -2.09 -3.90
C PRO A 62 -6.59 -2.75 -5.23
N LEU A 63 -7.90 -2.85 -5.54
CA LEU A 63 -8.38 -3.47 -6.77
C LEU A 63 -7.75 -2.80 -8.00
N PHE A 64 -7.09 -3.60 -8.83
CA PHE A 64 -6.40 -3.12 -10.03
C PHE A 64 -7.39 -2.98 -11.20
N MET A 65 -7.74 -1.74 -11.54
CA MET A 65 -8.69 -1.42 -12.62
C MET A 65 -8.01 -1.26 -13.98
N GLY A 66 -6.70 -0.98 -14.02
CA GLY A 66 -5.92 -0.92 -15.26
C GLY A 66 -4.67 -0.05 -15.15
N ASP A 67 -4.11 0.31 -16.29
CA ASP A 67 -3.02 1.29 -16.40
C ASP A 67 -3.35 2.37 -17.44
N LEU A 68 -2.78 3.56 -17.26
CA LEU A 68 -3.07 4.76 -18.03
C LEU A 68 -1.77 5.48 -18.44
N SER A 69 -1.72 5.99 -19.66
CA SER A 69 -0.65 6.88 -20.10
C SER A 69 -1.03 8.35 -19.81
N LEU A 70 -0.17 9.04 -19.07
CA LEU A 70 -0.33 10.42 -18.62
C LEU A 70 0.12 11.45 -19.68
N THR A 71 0.43 11.01 -20.90
CA THR A 71 0.91 11.84 -22.00
C THR A 71 0.13 11.55 -23.27
N ASP A 72 -0.28 12.60 -23.99
CA ASP A 72 -0.83 12.43 -25.32
C ASP A 72 0.22 11.86 -26.27
N ALA A 73 -0.21 11.11 -27.29
CA ALA A 73 0.67 10.48 -28.28
C ALA A 73 1.53 11.47 -29.09
N THR A 74 1.33 12.78 -28.92
CA THR A 74 2.09 13.88 -29.53
C THR A 74 3.23 14.42 -28.65
N ASP A 75 3.27 14.12 -27.35
CA ASP A 75 4.28 14.66 -26.41
C ASP A 75 5.58 13.81 -26.40
N THR A 76 6.32 13.85 -27.51
CA THR A 76 7.54 13.05 -27.71
C THR A 76 8.72 13.36 -26.76
N HIS A 77 8.61 14.36 -25.88
CA HIS A 77 9.71 14.85 -25.04
C HIS A 77 9.90 14.11 -23.70
N ILE A 78 8.96 13.27 -23.25
CA ILE A 78 9.06 12.60 -21.94
C ILE A 78 9.82 11.27 -22.02
N ASN A 79 9.79 10.59 -23.17
CA ASN A 79 10.49 9.32 -23.38
C ASN A 79 12.02 9.43 -23.16
N GLU A 80 12.66 10.52 -23.57
CA GLU A 80 14.10 10.75 -23.30
C GLU A 80 14.39 11.04 -21.82
N ALA A 81 13.44 11.57 -21.05
CA ALA A 81 13.63 11.88 -19.63
C ALA A 81 13.44 10.66 -18.73
N VAL A 82 12.47 9.79 -19.04
CA VAL A 82 12.27 8.51 -18.33
C VAL A 82 13.39 7.54 -18.69
N ALA A 83 13.76 7.45 -19.99
CA ALA A 83 14.96 6.72 -20.40
C ALA A 83 16.22 7.33 -19.77
N GLY A 84 16.36 8.66 -19.67
CA GLY A 84 17.53 9.33 -19.11
C GLY A 84 17.80 9.08 -17.62
N VAL A 85 16.83 8.55 -16.86
CA VAL A 85 17.04 8.07 -15.47
C VAL A 85 17.55 6.62 -15.44
N ILE A 86 17.36 5.86 -16.52
CA ILE A 86 17.77 4.45 -16.68
C ILE A 86 18.94 4.29 -17.67
N SER A 87 19.28 5.34 -18.42
CA SER A 87 20.26 5.35 -19.51
C SER A 87 21.09 6.64 -19.50
N GLN A 88 22.15 6.63 -18.70
CA GLN A 88 23.40 7.34 -19.02
C GLN A 88 24.55 6.35 -19.17
N ALA A 89 24.47 5.54 -20.22
CA ALA A 89 25.61 4.90 -20.86
C ALA A 89 25.43 5.07 -22.38
N GLY A 90 26.39 5.71 -23.05
CA GLY A 90 26.19 6.24 -24.40
C GLY A 90 26.15 5.18 -25.52
N GLY A 91 25.57 5.55 -26.66
CA GLY A 91 25.81 4.90 -27.96
C GLY A 91 27.29 4.99 -28.40
N ILE A 92 27.74 4.31 -29.44
CA ILE A 92 27.15 4.21 -30.79
C ILE A 92 27.22 2.77 -31.34
N GLU A 93 26.32 2.46 -32.27
CA GLU A 93 26.18 1.19 -33.00
C GLU A 93 27.38 0.80 -33.89
N THR A 94 27.67 -0.51 -34.04
CA THR A 94 28.04 -1.10 -35.35
C THR A 94 27.96 -2.63 -35.37
N ALA A 95 27.44 -3.17 -36.49
CA ALA A 95 27.49 -4.56 -36.99
C ALA A 95 27.70 -5.74 -36.00
N LYS A 96 26.63 -6.51 -35.74
CA LYS A 96 26.59 -7.68 -34.84
C LYS A 96 27.58 -8.84 -35.13
N GLU A 97 28.23 -8.88 -36.28
CA GLU A 97 28.99 -10.06 -36.73
C GLU A 97 30.51 -9.98 -36.49
N GLN A 98 31.07 -8.79 -36.19
CA GLN A 98 32.49 -8.65 -35.84
C GLN A 98 32.77 -8.71 -34.32
N ILE A 99 31.73 -8.64 -33.49
CA ILE A 99 31.84 -8.68 -32.03
C ILE A 99 32.13 -10.11 -31.53
N ALA A 100 31.52 -11.13 -32.15
CA ALA A 100 31.62 -12.52 -31.69
C ALA A 100 33.04 -13.09 -31.68
N ALA A 101 33.87 -12.76 -32.69
CA ALA A 101 35.26 -13.22 -32.77
C ALA A 101 36.18 -12.54 -31.75
N THR A 102 35.88 -11.28 -31.39
CA THR A 102 36.73 -10.46 -30.50
C THR A 102 36.45 -10.76 -29.02
N VAL A 103 35.18 -10.99 -28.67
CA VAL A 103 34.76 -11.33 -27.30
C VAL A 103 35.38 -12.66 -26.85
N ALA A 104 35.39 -13.69 -27.70
CA ALA A 104 35.96 -15.00 -27.38
C ALA A 104 37.46 -14.93 -27.02
N GLN A 105 38.20 -13.95 -27.54
CA GLN A 105 39.63 -13.78 -27.26
C GLN A 105 39.92 -12.90 -26.03
N GLN A 106 38.99 -12.02 -25.63
CA GLN A 106 39.14 -11.15 -24.46
C GLN A 106 38.66 -11.80 -23.14
N VAL A 107 37.67 -12.72 -23.18
CA VAL A 107 37.19 -13.43 -21.98
C VAL A 107 38.28 -14.32 -21.35
N ALA A 108 39.31 -14.72 -22.11
CA ALA A 108 40.42 -15.54 -21.60
C ALA A 108 41.49 -14.77 -20.80
N LEU A 109 41.43 -13.43 -20.71
CA LEU A 109 42.51 -12.59 -20.17
C LEU A 109 42.09 -11.55 -19.11
N ALA A 110 40.82 -11.48 -18.72
CA ALA A 110 40.33 -10.56 -17.71
C ALA A 110 40.03 -11.29 -16.38
N ALA A 111 40.76 -10.93 -15.32
CA ALA A 111 40.36 -11.22 -13.94
C ALA A 111 39.11 -10.36 -13.58
N PRO A 112 38.26 -10.78 -12.62
CA PRO A 112 37.04 -10.04 -12.30
C PRO A 112 37.35 -8.71 -11.62
N ASP A 113 37.05 -7.61 -12.31
CA ASP A 113 37.05 -6.26 -11.75
C ASP A 113 35.92 -6.07 -10.73
N ALA A 114 36.19 -5.30 -9.67
CA ALA A 114 35.20 -4.96 -8.65
C ALA A 114 34.15 -3.93 -9.15
N PRO A 115 32.95 -3.87 -8.55
CA PRO A 115 31.89 -2.94 -8.98
C PRO A 115 32.31 -1.47 -8.83
N LYS A 116 31.96 -0.63 -9.81
CA LYS A 116 32.25 0.82 -9.80
C LYS A 116 31.19 1.59 -9.02
N ASP A 117 31.42 1.78 -7.73
CA ASP A 117 30.52 2.45 -6.76
C ASP A 117 30.40 3.99 -6.88
N SER A 118 30.54 4.56 -8.08
CA SER A 118 30.68 6.03 -8.29
C SER A 118 29.40 6.75 -8.74
N VAL A 119 28.20 6.22 -8.45
CA VAL A 119 26.93 6.89 -8.76
C VAL A 119 26.49 7.77 -7.59
N THR A 120 26.46 9.09 -7.79
CA THR A 120 25.88 10.02 -6.81
C THR A 120 24.36 9.96 -6.88
N TRP A 121 23.72 9.38 -5.86
CA TRP A 121 22.26 9.29 -5.81
C TRP A 121 21.66 10.58 -5.22
N VAL A 122 20.88 11.30 -6.02
CA VAL A 122 20.21 12.55 -5.63
C VAL A 122 18.71 12.27 -5.42
N PRO A 123 18.14 12.57 -4.23
CA PRO A 123 16.69 12.47 -4.02
C PRO A 123 15.92 13.45 -4.91
N SER A 124 14.73 13.05 -5.40
CA SER A 124 13.81 13.99 -6.06
C SER A 124 13.45 15.10 -5.08
N LYS A 125 13.63 16.37 -5.47
CA LYS A 125 13.36 17.52 -4.58
C LYS A 125 11.89 17.72 -4.29
N ASP A 126 11.04 17.34 -5.25
CA ASP A 126 9.61 17.64 -5.24
C ASP A 126 8.77 16.40 -4.84
N ASN A 127 9.41 15.29 -4.46
CA ASN A 127 8.82 13.96 -4.25
C ASN A 127 7.94 13.40 -5.39
N LYS A 128 7.80 14.12 -6.52
CA LYS A 128 7.08 13.66 -7.71
C LYS A 128 7.96 12.72 -8.53
N ILE A 129 7.36 11.61 -8.97
CA ILE A 129 7.98 10.68 -9.92
C ILE A 129 7.89 11.26 -11.34
N LYS A 130 8.97 11.15 -12.12
CA LYS A 130 8.98 11.52 -13.53
C LYS A 130 8.61 10.29 -14.35
N THR A 131 7.36 10.25 -14.83
CA THR A 131 6.80 9.11 -15.56
C THR A 131 5.65 9.58 -16.45
N ASP A 132 5.43 8.86 -17.55
CA ASP A 132 4.28 8.93 -18.45
C ASP A 132 3.22 7.88 -18.11
N LYS A 133 3.38 7.12 -17.02
CA LYS A 133 2.55 5.96 -16.68
C LYS A 133 1.92 6.06 -15.30
N ALA A 134 0.70 5.55 -15.18
CA ALA A 134 -0.02 5.41 -13.93
C ALA A 134 -0.67 4.04 -13.83
N VAL A 135 -0.79 3.50 -12.61
CA VAL A 135 -1.80 2.48 -12.30
C VAL A 135 -3.12 3.17 -11.96
N VAL A 136 -4.22 2.57 -12.40
CA VAL A 136 -5.59 2.92 -12.03
C VAL A 136 -6.06 1.85 -11.05
N LEU A 137 -6.36 2.30 -9.83
CA LEU A 137 -6.76 1.46 -8.71
C LEU A 137 -8.12 1.93 -8.20
N GLU A 138 -8.83 1.09 -7.49
CA GLU A 138 -9.89 1.55 -6.58
C GLU A 138 -9.32 2.51 -5.54
N ASN A 139 -10.02 3.61 -5.27
CA ASN A 139 -9.71 4.48 -4.15
C ASN A 139 -10.22 3.85 -2.85
N ALA A 140 -9.30 3.29 -2.06
CA ALA A 140 -9.63 2.65 -0.79
C ALA A 140 -10.23 3.58 0.29
N THR A 141 -10.36 4.89 0.04
CA THR A 141 -11.09 5.86 0.90
C THR A 141 -12.48 6.23 0.37
N TYR A 142 -12.88 5.73 -0.80
CA TYR A 142 -14.21 5.97 -1.35
C TYR A 142 -15.29 5.27 -0.50
N GLY A 143 -16.50 5.81 -0.45
CA GLY A 143 -17.59 5.26 0.36
C GLY A 143 -17.56 5.64 1.85
N PHE A 144 -16.40 5.88 2.44
CA PHE A 144 -16.28 6.44 3.80
C PHE A 144 -16.79 7.88 3.88
N LYS A 145 -17.41 8.24 5.00
CA LYS A 145 -17.84 9.61 5.33
C LYS A 145 -16.67 10.42 5.88
N ASN A 146 -15.95 9.88 6.86
CA ASN A 146 -14.81 10.53 7.50
C ASN A 146 -13.62 9.56 7.69
N PRO A 147 -12.96 9.12 6.60
CA PRO A 147 -11.90 8.11 6.67
C PRO A 147 -10.68 8.55 7.48
N ASN A 148 -10.43 7.84 8.58
CA ASN A 148 -9.14 7.84 9.27
C ASN A 148 -8.15 7.01 8.45
N ILE A 149 -6.95 7.52 8.18
CA ILE A 149 -5.96 6.88 7.30
C ILE A 149 -4.61 6.78 8.01
N LEU A 150 -3.98 5.60 7.99
CA LEU A 150 -2.64 5.35 8.55
C LEU A 150 -1.81 4.54 7.55
N ASP A 151 -0.72 5.12 7.05
CA ASP A 151 0.28 4.44 6.23
C ASP A 151 1.40 3.92 7.13
N VAL A 152 1.63 2.60 7.10
CA VAL A 152 2.70 1.92 7.82
C VAL A 152 3.68 1.30 6.83
N LYS A 153 4.86 1.91 6.69
CA LYS A 153 5.95 1.40 5.85
C LYS A 153 6.51 0.12 6.48
N LEU A 154 6.64 -0.95 5.68
CA LEU A 154 7.17 -2.24 6.10
C LEU A 154 8.67 -2.42 5.79
N GLY A 155 9.28 -3.39 6.48
CA GLY A 155 10.62 -3.91 6.24
C GLY A 155 11.66 -3.46 7.26
N VAL A 156 12.48 -4.37 7.79
CA VAL A 156 13.71 -4.02 8.51
C VAL A 156 14.74 -3.43 7.55
N ARG A 157 14.88 -4.03 6.37
CA ARG A 157 15.71 -3.60 5.25
C ARG A 157 14.84 -2.88 4.21
N LEU A 158 15.21 -1.65 3.88
CA LEU A 158 14.37 -0.72 3.09
C LEU A 158 14.82 -0.56 1.62
N TRP A 159 15.82 -1.32 1.18
CA TRP A 159 16.47 -1.19 -0.14
C TRP A 159 16.59 -2.52 -0.88
N ALA A 160 16.33 -2.50 -2.19
CA ALA A 160 16.50 -3.66 -3.10
C ALA A 160 17.97 -3.98 -3.39
N ASP A 161 18.29 -5.22 -3.78
CA ASP A 161 19.68 -5.73 -3.89
C ASP A 161 20.55 -4.91 -4.85
N ASP A 162 19.94 -4.36 -5.90
CA ASP A 162 20.55 -3.52 -6.94
C ASP A 162 20.78 -2.05 -6.51
N ALA A 163 20.29 -1.63 -5.34
CA ALA A 163 20.37 -0.24 -4.90
C ALA A 163 21.83 0.27 -4.80
N PRO A 164 22.12 1.52 -5.22
CA PRO A 164 23.44 2.13 -5.06
C PRO A 164 23.89 2.17 -3.59
N LEU A 165 25.20 2.04 -3.32
CA LEU A 165 25.73 1.99 -1.94
C LEU A 165 25.29 3.19 -1.08
N GLN A 166 25.23 4.40 -1.65
CA GLN A 166 24.73 5.60 -0.96
C GLN A 166 23.26 5.48 -0.54
N LYS A 167 22.41 4.85 -1.38
CA LYS A 167 21.01 4.56 -1.06
C LYS A 167 20.95 3.55 0.09
N LYS A 168 21.72 2.45 0.00
CA LYS A 168 21.81 1.41 1.04
C LYS A 168 22.17 2.01 2.40
N GLN A 169 23.32 2.70 2.50
CA GLN A 169 23.81 3.36 3.72
C GLN A 169 22.79 4.34 4.33
N ARG A 170 22.10 5.14 3.51
CA ARG A 170 21.06 6.06 4.00
C ARG A 170 19.88 5.31 4.61
N PHE A 171 19.43 4.24 3.95
CA PHE A 171 18.28 3.47 4.38
C PHE A 171 18.59 2.55 5.57
N ASP A 172 19.82 2.04 5.68
CA ASP A 172 20.32 1.34 6.88
C ASP A 172 20.29 2.27 8.10
N LYS A 173 20.76 3.53 7.92
CA LYS A 173 20.68 4.55 8.96
C LYS A 173 19.23 4.80 9.40
N ILE A 174 18.31 5.03 8.45
CA ILE A 174 16.87 5.22 8.75
C ILE A 174 16.29 4.01 9.49
N SER A 175 16.67 2.78 9.11
CA SER A 175 16.22 1.58 9.82
C SER A 175 16.71 1.56 11.27
N SER A 176 18.00 1.87 11.50
CA SER A 176 18.59 1.89 12.84
C SER A 176 18.10 3.02 13.77
N GLU A 177 17.57 4.11 13.20
CA GLU A 177 17.11 5.29 13.95
C GLU A 177 15.57 5.34 14.15
N THR A 178 14.83 4.35 13.63
CA THR A 178 13.35 4.31 13.73
C THR A 178 12.84 2.93 14.16
N THR A 179 11.53 2.79 14.39
CA THR A 179 10.90 1.51 14.73
C THR A 179 11.09 0.39 13.68
N HIS A 180 11.57 0.73 12.47
CA HIS A 180 11.93 -0.25 11.43
C HIS A 180 12.93 -1.31 11.91
N GLY A 181 14.00 -0.89 12.59
CA GLY A 181 15.07 -1.80 13.01
C GLY A 181 14.65 -2.83 14.06
N SER A 182 13.65 -2.51 14.88
CA SER A 182 13.18 -3.27 16.04
C SER A 182 11.85 -4.00 15.79
N LEU A 183 10.90 -3.34 15.12
CA LEU A 183 9.54 -3.83 14.89
C LEU A 183 9.29 -4.26 13.44
N GLY A 184 10.20 -3.95 12.51
CA GLY A 184 10.03 -4.23 11.07
C GLY A 184 9.06 -3.30 10.35
N PHE A 185 8.65 -2.19 10.98
CA PHE A 185 7.80 -1.17 10.38
C PHE A 185 8.02 0.23 10.98
N ARG A 186 7.55 1.29 10.29
CA ARG A 186 7.27 2.58 10.95
C ARG A 186 6.01 3.25 10.39
N ILE A 187 5.39 4.12 11.19
CA ILE A 187 4.37 5.06 10.70
C ILE A 187 5.01 5.98 9.64
N ALA A 188 4.45 6.01 8.44
CA ALA A 188 4.91 6.85 7.34
C ALA A 188 4.12 8.16 7.22
N GLY A 189 2.87 8.15 7.67
CA GLY A 189 1.95 9.29 7.78
C GLY A 189 0.60 8.82 8.33
N MET A 190 -0.14 9.72 8.96
CA MET A 190 -1.44 9.41 9.58
C MET A 190 -2.36 10.63 9.54
N ARG A 191 -3.66 10.41 9.31
CA ARG A 191 -4.73 11.42 9.24
C ARG A 191 -5.89 10.93 10.09
N VAL A 192 -6.27 11.72 11.10
CA VAL A 192 -7.29 11.33 12.10
C VAL A 192 -8.35 12.43 12.22
N PHE A 193 -9.59 12.10 11.88
CA PHE A 193 -10.75 12.96 12.01
C PHE A 193 -10.93 13.34 13.48
N ARG A 194 -10.98 14.65 13.74
CA ARG A 194 -11.01 15.29 15.07
C ARG A 194 -9.93 14.76 16.02
N GLY A 195 -8.76 14.38 15.50
CA GLY A 195 -7.67 13.72 16.25
C GLY A 195 -6.98 14.58 17.33
N SER A 196 -7.56 15.72 17.71
CA SER A 196 -7.13 16.54 18.85
C SER A 196 -8.30 17.34 19.43
N GLU A 197 -8.21 17.62 20.73
CA GLU A 197 -9.06 18.60 21.40
C GLU A 197 -8.64 20.05 21.11
N ASP A 198 -7.42 20.28 20.63
CA ASP A 198 -6.96 21.59 20.17
C ASP A 198 -7.34 21.79 18.69
N ALA A 199 -8.35 22.65 18.46
CA ALA A 199 -8.80 23.01 17.13
C ALA A 199 -7.72 23.72 16.26
N LEU A 200 -6.61 24.18 16.85
CA LEU A 200 -5.47 24.72 16.10
C LEU A 200 -4.59 23.62 15.47
N GLU A 201 -4.75 22.36 15.88
CA GLU A 201 -4.06 21.20 15.29
C GLU A 201 -4.88 20.49 14.20
N LEU A 202 -6.09 20.99 13.89
CA LEU A 202 -6.99 20.45 12.88
C LEU A 202 -6.95 21.25 11.57
N ASP A 203 -7.14 20.56 10.45
CA ASP A 203 -7.32 21.17 9.12
C ASP A 203 -8.77 21.66 8.90
N GLU A 204 -9.05 22.22 7.71
CA GLU A 204 -10.37 22.74 7.33
C GLU A 204 -11.45 21.64 7.22
N GLU A 205 -11.07 20.36 7.16
CA GLU A 205 -11.96 19.18 7.18
C GLU A 205 -12.06 18.55 8.59
N GLU A 206 -11.58 19.24 9.63
CA GLU A 206 -11.47 18.81 11.03
C GLU A 206 -10.48 17.66 11.29
N TYR A 207 -9.48 17.40 10.44
CA TYR A 207 -8.50 16.33 10.64
C TYR A 207 -7.19 16.80 11.25
N LYS A 208 -6.62 15.99 12.14
CA LYS A 208 -5.21 16.11 12.54
C LYS A 208 -4.33 15.31 11.58
N ILE A 209 -3.30 15.96 11.05
CA ILE A 209 -2.30 15.35 10.16
C ILE A 209 -1.00 15.12 10.92
N TYR A 210 -0.48 13.90 10.84
CA TYR A 210 0.79 13.47 11.38
C TYR A 210 1.69 13.08 10.21
N ASP A 211 2.77 13.82 10.01
CA ASP A 211 3.58 13.70 8.81
C ASP A 211 4.66 12.60 8.89
N LYS A 212 5.44 12.50 7.82
CA LYS A 212 6.58 11.57 7.70
C LYS A 212 7.64 11.72 8.79
N ASP A 213 7.77 12.90 9.38
CA ASP A 213 8.82 13.22 10.34
C ASP A 213 8.32 12.92 11.76
N TYR A 214 7.01 13.04 12.05
CA TYR A 214 6.36 12.44 13.23
C TYR A 214 6.77 10.97 13.42
N GLY A 215 6.54 10.15 12.40
CA GLY A 215 6.89 8.72 12.38
C GLY A 215 8.39 8.41 12.36
N ARG A 216 9.26 9.43 12.27
CA ARG A 216 10.73 9.29 12.32
C ARG A 216 11.37 9.82 13.59
N VAL A 217 10.78 10.83 14.23
CA VAL A 217 11.42 11.56 15.35
C VAL A 217 10.58 11.56 16.63
N THR A 218 9.28 11.24 16.54
CA THR A 218 8.36 11.23 17.70
C THR A 218 7.95 9.81 18.08
N VAL A 219 7.77 8.92 17.11
CA VAL A 219 7.40 7.51 17.35
C VAL A 219 8.65 6.69 17.69
N THR A 220 8.60 5.95 18.79
CA THR A 220 9.67 5.09 19.33
C THR A 220 9.09 3.72 19.71
N ASN A 221 9.94 2.76 20.09
CA ASN A 221 9.46 1.46 20.57
C ASN A 221 8.63 1.57 21.87
N ASP A 222 8.87 2.60 22.68
CA ASP A 222 8.27 2.73 24.01
C ASP A 222 6.87 3.36 23.94
N ASN A 223 6.56 4.16 22.92
CA ASN A 223 5.26 4.80 22.74
C ASN A 223 4.43 4.28 21.55
N VAL A 224 4.97 3.38 20.70
CA VAL A 224 4.29 2.96 19.46
C VAL A 224 2.85 2.52 19.66
N VAL A 225 2.52 1.82 20.76
CA VAL A 225 1.15 1.39 21.04
C VAL A 225 0.25 2.60 21.31
N ASP A 226 0.70 3.59 22.09
CA ASP A 226 -0.04 4.82 22.34
C ASP A 226 -0.24 5.65 21.06
N GLU A 227 0.72 5.60 20.13
CA GLU A 227 0.60 6.24 18.82
C GLU A 227 -0.44 5.57 17.92
N PHE A 228 -0.55 4.25 17.97
CA PHE A 228 -1.66 3.51 17.32
C PHE A 228 -2.98 3.72 18.08
N ARG A 229 -2.97 3.93 19.40
CA ARG A 229 -4.20 4.28 20.13
C ARG A 229 -4.76 5.65 19.71
N LYS A 230 -3.92 6.63 19.33
CA LYS A 230 -4.37 7.91 18.75
C LYS A 230 -5.00 7.76 17.37
N PHE A 231 -4.65 6.73 16.60
CA PHE A 231 -5.30 6.43 15.32
C PHE A 231 -6.73 5.93 15.53
N VAL A 232 -6.94 4.99 16.47
CA VAL A 232 -8.21 4.29 16.65
C VAL A 232 -9.15 4.97 17.65
N PHE A 233 -8.67 5.27 18.86
CA PHE A 233 -9.52 5.68 19.98
C PHE A 233 -9.67 7.21 20.03
N ASN A 234 -10.76 7.72 19.43
CA ASN A 234 -11.08 9.14 19.46
C ASN A 234 -12.49 9.45 20.01
N ASN A 235 -12.56 9.76 21.30
CA ASN A 235 -13.79 10.19 21.96
C ASN A 235 -14.40 11.48 21.35
N ALA A 236 -13.59 12.40 20.82
CA ALA A 236 -14.08 13.65 20.22
C ALA A 236 -14.79 13.45 18.87
N ALA A 237 -14.51 12.33 18.20
CA ALA A 237 -15.23 11.87 17.01
C ALA A 237 -16.37 10.87 17.34
N GLY A 238 -16.60 10.55 18.62
CA GLY A 238 -17.62 9.60 19.05
C GLY A 238 -17.18 8.12 19.01
N ILE A 239 -15.89 7.84 18.78
CA ILE A 239 -15.34 6.48 18.85
C ILE A 239 -15.11 6.12 20.32
N ASP A 240 -16.06 5.38 20.89
CA ASP A 240 -15.97 4.85 22.25
C ASP A 240 -15.05 3.60 22.35
N LYS A 241 -14.90 3.04 23.56
CA LYS A 241 -14.04 1.86 23.77
C LYS A 241 -14.54 0.63 22.99
N GLU A 242 -15.85 0.47 22.82
CA GLU A 242 -16.46 -0.72 22.20
C GLU A 242 -16.24 -0.68 20.67
N LEU A 243 -16.48 0.47 20.04
CA LEU A 243 -16.14 0.73 18.64
C LEU A 243 -14.64 0.60 18.38
N GLY A 244 -13.81 1.25 19.20
CA GLY A 244 -12.35 1.20 19.03
C GLY A 244 -11.79 -0.23 19.19
N ARG A 245 -12.35 -1.02 20.11
CA ARG A 245 -12.01 -2.44 20.26
C ARG A 245 -12.43 -3.25 19.03
N ALA A 246 -13.66 -3.08 18.55
CA ALA A 246 -14.17 -3.74 17.35
C ALA A 246 -13.27 -3.50 16.11
N VAL A 247 -12.86 -2.26 15.89
CA VAL A 247 -11.91 -1.88 14.83
C VAL A 247 -10.54 -2.55 15.04
N CYS A 248 -10.06 -2.66 16.29
CA CYS A 248 -8.80 -3.35 16.57
C CYS A 248 -8.87 -4.87 16.33
N GLU A 249 -9.99 -5.52 16.69
CA GLU A 249 -10.21 -6.95 16.44
C GLU A 249 -10.27 -7.27 14.94
N ALA A 250 -10.90 -6.38 14.15
CA ALA A 250 -10.93 -6.48 12.70
C ALA A 250 -9.53 -6.37 12.08
N PHE A 251 -8.78 -5.31 12.38
CA PHE A 251 -7.41 -5.16 11.86
C PHE A 251 -6.47 -6.26 12.34
N ALA A 252 -6.62 -6.77 13.56
CA ALA A 252 -5.84 -7.91 14.05
C ALA A 252 -6.08 -9.18 13.21
N ARG A 253 -7.34 -9.49 12.91
CA ARG A 253 -7.75 -10.61 12.04
C ARG A 253 -7.10 -10.50 10.66
N ASP A 254 -7.21 -9.34 10.02
CA ASP A 254 -6.66 -9.12 8.68
C ASP A 254 -5.15 -9.13 8.65
N LEU A 255 -4.49 -8.63 9.70
CA LEU A 255 -3.03 -8.73 9.81
C LEU A 255 -2.56 -10.19 9.89
N ARG A 256 -3.36 -11.10 10.45
CA ARG A 256 -3.09 -12.55 10.39
C ARG A 256 -3.35 -13.14 9.00
N ARG A 257 -4.38 -12.67 8.29
CA ARG A 257 -4.61 -13.03 6.87
C ARG A 257 -3.46 -12.54 5.97
N VAL A 258 -2.97 -11.32 6.16
CA VAL A 258 -1.79 -10.75 5.50
C VAL A 258 -0.53 -11.57 5.84
N GLU A 259 -0.34 -11.98 7.10
CA GLU A 259 0.78 -12.82 7.51
C GLU A 259 0.77 -14.16 6.77
N ASP A 260 -0.36 -14.87 6.76
CA ASP A 260 -0.51 -16.15 6.05
C ASP A 260 -0.24 -15.99 4.55
N ILE A 261 -0.94 -15.08 3.87
CA ILE A 261 -0.86 -14.93 2.41
C ILE A 261 0.55 -14.51 1.98
N ILE A 262 1.20 -13.57 2.67
CA ILE A 262 2.60 -13.19 2.37
C ILE A 262 3.57 -14.35 2.66
N SER A 263 3.30 -15.18 3.68
CA SER A 263 4.14 -16.36 3.97
C SER A 263 4.07 -17.44 2.88
N ARG A 264 2.92 -17.56 2.19
CA ARG A 264 2.69 -18.52 1.10
C ARG A 264 3.15 -18.02 -0.27
N HIS A 265 3.42 -16.72 -0.42
CA HIS A 265 3.79 -16.09 -1.68
C HIS A 265 5.24 -15.58 -1.70
N GLU A 266 6.12 -16.32 -2.38
CA GLU A 266 7.54 -15.98 -2.54
C GLU A 266 7.72 -14.68 -3.34
N SER A 267 7.81 -13.57 -2.62
CA SER A 267 8.03 -12.22 -3.12
C SER A 267 9.10 -11.50 -2.30
N ARG A 268 9.60 -10.37 -2.80
CA ARG A 268 10.41 -9.42 -2.01
C ARG A 268 9.93 -8.02 -2.28
N MET A 269 9.58 -7.30 -1.22
CA MET A 269 9.08 -5.94 -1.28
C MET A 269 9.97 -5.02 -0.44
N TYR A 270 10.38 -3.89 -1.01
CA TYR A 270 11.23 -2.92 -0.32
C TYR A 270 10.54 -1.56 -0.26
N SER A 271 10.30 -1.05 0.96
CA SER A 271 9.57 0.19 1.19
C SER A 271 8.10 0.17 0.71
N SER A 272 7.46 -1.01 0.66
CA SER A 272 5.99 -1.14 0.61
C SER A 272 5.36 -0.66 1.92
N SER A 273 4.03 -0.50 1.93
CA SER A 273 3.27 -0.12 3.12
C SER A 273 2.01 -0.95 3.30
N LEU A 274 1.54 -1.09 4.54
CA LEU A 274 0.14 -1.37 4.83
C LEU A 274 -0.59 -0.05 5.07
N LEU A 275 -1.71 0.12 4.39
CA LEU A 275 -2.63 1.25 4.49
C LEU A 275 -3.85 0.80 5.29
N PHE A 276 -4.01 1.35 6.49
CA PHE A 276 -5.14 1.14 7.38
C PHE A 276 -6.14 2.27 7.18
N ILE A 277 -7.41 1.94 6.97
CA ILE A 277 -8.50 2.90 6.78
C ILE A 277 -9.70 2.45 7.62
N PHE A 278 -10.34 3.37 8.33
CA PHE A 278 -11.64 3.09 8.97
C PHE A 278 -12.51 4.34 9.08
N GLU A 279 -13.81 4.16 9.27
CA GLU A 279 -14.75 5.27 9.46
C GLU A 279 -14.48 5.97 10.81
N GLY A 280 -14.00 7.22 10.74
CA GLY A 280 -13.58 8.00 11.89
C GLY A 280 -14.71 8.69 12.63
N ASP A 281 -15.88 8.87 12.02
CA ASP A 281 -17.08 9.37 12.70
C ASP A 281 -17.80 8.22 13.41
N GLY A 282 -17.89 8.28 14.74
CA GLY A 282 -18.44 7.20 15.56
C GLY A 282 -19.96 7.02 15.50
N GLU A 283 -20.71 7.95 14.90
CA GLU A 283 -22.11 7.72 14.53
C GLU A 283 -22.18 6.93 13.22
N ALA A 284 -21.41 7.36 12.21
CA ALA A 284 -21.34 6.69 10.91
C ALA A 284 -20.79 5.25 11.02
N LEU A 285 -19.72 5.04 11.81
CA LEU A 285 -19.12 3.73 12.05
C LEU A 285 -20.12 2.77 12.71
N ARG A 286 -20.90 3.24 13.69
CA ARG A 286 -21.91 2.40 14.37
C ARG A 286 -23.05 2.04 13.43
N ASN A 287 -23.56 3.00 12.66
CA ASN A 287 -24.60 2.74 11.67
C ASN A 287 -24.12 1.72 10.61
N ALA A 288 -22.89 1.86 10.11
CA ALA A 288 -22.31 0.92 9.15
C ALA A 288 -22.15 -0.51 9.73
N ILE A 289 -21.76 -0.64 11.00
CA ILE A 289 -21.72 -1.93 11.71
C ILE A 289 -23.14 -2.53 11.86
N GLU A 290 -24.12 -1.72 12.23
CA GLU A 290 -25.52 -2.16 12.38
C GLU A 290 -26.13 -2.60 11.03
N ASP A 291 -25.90 -1.85 9.95
CA ASP A 291 -26.36 -2.17 8.60
C ASP A 291 -25.73 -3.47 8.08
N ASN A 292 -24.40 -3.66 8.23
CA ASN A 292 -23.72 -4.88 7.80
C ASN A 292 -24.23 -6.11 8.57
N ASN A 293 -24.44 -5.99 9.89
CA ASN A 293 -25.00 -7.08 10.69
C ASN A 293 -26.43 -7.44 10.27
N ALA A 294 -27.28 -6.43 10.01
CA ALA A 294 -28.66 -6.65 9.58
C ALA A 294 -28.75 -7.36 8.21
N LEU A 295 -27.82 -7.07 7.30
CA LEU A 295 -27.73 -7.73 6.00
C LEU A 295 -27.32 -9.20 6.16
N VAL A 296 -26.27 -9.49 6.93
CA VAL A 296 -25.82 -10.87 7.22
C VAL A 296 -26.93 -11.71 7.89
N ASP A 297 -27.63 -11.15 8.88
CA ASP A 297 -28.76 -11.82 9.54
C ASP A 297 -29.91 -12.14 8.56
N SER A 298 -30.15 -11.27 7.58
CA SER A 298 -31.21 -11.45 6.58
C SER A 298 -30.91 -12.61 5.61
N GLU A 299 -29.65 -12.84 5.28
CA GLU A 299 -29.19 -13.95 4.42
C GLU A 299 -29.14 -15.28 5.17
N ALA A 300 -28.67 -15.27 6.42
CA ALA A 300 -28.65 -16.45 7.30
C ALA A 300 -30.05 -17.06 7.50
N GLY A 301 -31.11 -16.25 7.42
CA GLY A 301 -32.51 -16.69 7.47
C GLY A 301 -33.01 -17.50 6.25
N ILE A 302 -32.27 -17.54 5.14
CA ILE A 302 -32.75 -18.08 3.85
C ILE A 302 -32.11 -19.44 3.50
N GLY A 303 -30.93 -19.77 4.03
CA GLY A 303 -30.02 -20.77 3.46
C GLY A 303 -29.75 -22.08 4.24
N GLN A 304 -30.72 -22.66 4.98
CA GLN A 304 -30.45 -23.89 5.78
C GLN A 304 -30.37 -25.21 4.96
N ALA A 305 -29.56 -25.27 3.89
CA ALA A 305 -29.08 -26.51 3.27
C ALA A 305 -27.88 -26.31 2.30
N ALA A 306 -26.78 -27.03 2.56
CA ALA A 306 -25.59 -27.26 1.70
C ALA A 306 -24.47 -26.17 1.63
N ARG A 307 -23.43 -26.43 2.43
CA ARG A 307 -22.07 -25.82 2.53
C ARG A 307 -21.30 -25.60 1.21
N THR A 308 -20.41 -24.58 1.12
CA THR A 308 -18.89 -24.63 1.03
C THR A 308 -18.30 -23.24 0.68
N THR A 309 -16.98 -22.99 0.83
CA THR A 309 -16.45 -21.71 1.38
C THR A 309 -15.23 -21.00 0.65
N LYS A 310 -15.19 -19.63 0.44
CA LYS A 310 -13.98 -18.68 0.31
C LYS A 310 -14.28 -17.14 0.64
N ARG A 311 -13.78 -16.41 1.68
CA ARG A 311 -14.49 -15.25 2.40
C ARG A 311 -14.36 -13.82 1.87
N VAL A 312 -15.24 -12.99 2.48
CA VAL A 312 -15.51 -11.55 2.28
C VAL A 312 -15.07 -10.70 3.49
N ASP A 313 -14.54 -9.50 3.25
CA ASP A 313 -13.70 -8.71 4.18
C ASP A 313 -14.33 -7.35 4.56
N SER A 314 -15.44 -7.40 5.32
CA SER A 314 -16.08 -6.19 5.90
C SER A 314 -16.94 -6.47 7.15
N GLY A 315 -16.92 -7.71 7.68
CA GLY A 315 -17.77 -8.14 8.79
C GLY A 315 -17.07 -8.12 10.15
N ILE A 316 -17.37 -7.10 10.97
CA ILE A 316 -17.12 -7.15 12.42
C ILE A 316 -18.19 -8.03 13.10
N ALA A 317 -18.16 -9.33 12.78
CA ALA A 317 -18.85 -10.37 13.53
C ALA A 317 -17.88 -11.02 14.52
N LEU A 318 -18.38 -11.33 15.72
CA LEU A 318 -17.67 -12.14 16.72
C LEU A 318 -17.84 -13.63 16.37
N ASP A 319 -16.70 -14.30 16.25
CA ASP A 319 -16.48 -15.75 16.16
C ASP A 319 -16.90 -16.56 14.90
N GLU A 320 -16.03 -17.55 14.61
CA GLU A 320 -16.12 -18.71 13.70
C GLU A 320 -16.09 -18.50 12.15
N ASP A 321 -14.86 -18.52 11.63
CA ASP A 321 -14.30 -19.23 10.46
C ASP A 321 -15.14 -19.62 9.23
N GLU A 322 -14.49 -19.42 8.07
CA GLU A 322 -14.75 -19.92 6.73
C GLU A 322 -15.95 -19.37 5.92
N ASP A 323 -15.65 -18.34 5.13
CA ASP A 323 -15.51 -18.36 3.67
C ASP A 323 -16.80 -18.50 2.71
N VAL A 324 -17.05 -17.63 1.67
CA VAL A 324 -17.98 -17.76 0.46
C VAL A 324 -17.66 -16.84 -0.78
N ASP A 325 -17.41 -17.39 -2.00
CA ASP A 325 -17.43 -16.71 -3.34
C ASP A 325 -18.65 -17.28 -4.13
N ASP A 326 -19.40 -16.60 -5.01
CA ASP A 326 -19.32 -15.28 -5.67
C ASP A 326 -20.75 -14.69 -5.73
N ASP A 327 -21.03 -13.68 -4.90
CA ASP A 327 -22.27 -12.87 -4.92
C ASP A 327 -21.89 -11.37 -5.03
N SER A 328 -21.07 -11.08 -6.03
CA SER A 328 -20.41 -9.78 -6.26
C SER A 328 -21.37 -8.57 -6.43
N ASP A 329 -22.65 -8.78 -6.69
CA ASP A 329 -23.67 -7.72 -6.74
C ASP A 329 -24.08 -7.23 -5.31
N ILE A 330 -23.91 -8.02 -4.23
CA ILE A 330 -24.32 -7.65 -2.86
C ILE A 330 -23.15 -7.02 -2.06
N GLU A 331 -21.94 -7.58 -2.15
CA GLU A 331 -20.75 -7.05 -1.47
C GLU A 331 -20.52 -5.57 -1.80
N SER A 332 -20.76 -5.17 -3.05
CA SER A 332 -20.67 -3.78 -3.53
C SER A 332 -21.69 -2.80 -2.92
N SER A 333 -22.61 -3.28 -2.07
CA SER A 333 -23.66 -2.48 -1.43
C SER A 333 -23.54 -2.34 0.09
N LEU A 334 -22.59 -3.04 0.71
CA LEU A 334 -22.33 -2.95 2.16
C LEU A 334 -21.63 -1.62 2.49
N PRO A 335 -22.08 -0.86 3.51
CA PRO A 335 -21.31 0.22 4.10
C PRO A 335 -19.87 -0.20 4.47
N GLN A 336 -18.90 0.59 4.01
CA GLN A 336 -17.49 0.31 4.28
C GLN A 336 -17.10 0.79 5.69
N ILE A 337 -16.85 -0.17 6.58
CA ILE A 337 -16.51 0.07 7.99
C ILE A 337 -15.01 0.34 8.15
N TYR A 338 -14.19 -0.45 7.46
CA TYR A 338 -12.73 -0.39 7.49
C TYR A 338 -12.13 -1.05 6.23
N ALA A 339 -10.82 -0.89 6.03
CA ALA A 339 -10.04 -1.60 5.01
C ALA A 339 -8.55 -1.67 5.40
N LEU A 340 -7.91 -2.81 5.14
CA LEU A 340 -6.46 -2.97 5.23
C LEU A 340 -5.88 -3.36 3.86
N LYS A 341 -5.06 -2.50 3.25
CA LYS A 341 -4.48 -2.75 1.92
C LYS A 341 -2.96 -2.64 1.87
N LEU A 342 -2.30 -3.59 1.25
CA LEU A 342 -0.87 -3.60 0.93
C LEU A 342 -0.62 -2.76 -0.34
N ILE A 343 0.30 -1.80 -0.25
CA ILE A 343 0.57 -0.80 -1.30
C ILE A 343 2.07 -0.57 -1.51
N ASP A 344 2.42 0.28 -2.50
CA ASP A 344 3.78 0.69 -2.88
C ASP A 344 4.66 -0.45 -3.43
N PHE A 345 4.37 -0.89 -4.66
CA PHE A 345 5.04 -2.02 -5.32
C PHE A 345 6.16 -1.63 -6.31
N ALA A 346 6.56 -0.36 -6.36
CA ALA A 346 7.63 0.14 -7.24
C ALA A 346 9.01 -0.53 -7.04
N HIS A 347 9.20 -1.21 -5.91
CA HIS A 347 10.38 -2.05 -5.60
C HIS A 347 9.94 -3.43 -5.10
N ALA A 348 8.93 -4.03 -5.74
CA ALA A 348 8.46 -5.39 -5.48
C ALA A 348 8.81 -6.34 -6.63
N ALA A 349 9.12 -7.60 -6.31
CA ALA A 349 9.35 -8.66 -7.28
C ALA A 349 8.89 -10.02 -6.76
N TRP A 350 8.47 -10.90 -7.66
CA TRP A 350 8.25 -12.32 -7.36
C TRP A 350 9.60 -13.05 -7.35
N THR A 351 9.87 -13.84 -6.31
CA THR A 351 11.17 -14.48 -6.09
C THR A 351 11.05 -15.99 -5.80
N PRO A 352 10.58 -16.81 -6.76
CA PRO A 352 10.39 -18.24 -6.53
C PRO A 352 11.68 -18.96 -6.10
N GLY A 353 11.57 -19.84 -5.11
CA GLY A 353 12.66 -20.59 -4.50
C GLY A 353 13.49 -19.83 -3.46
N LEU A 354 13.14 -18.58 -3.12
CA LEU A 354 13.82 -17.80 -2.06
C LEU A 354 13.09 -17.82 -0.70
N GLY A 355 11.95 -18.50 -0.58
CA GLY A 355 11.13 -18.52 0.62
C GLY A 355 10.36 -17.21 0.87
N PRO A 356 9.65 -17.10 2.00
CA PRO A 356 8.77 -15.97 2.33
C PRO A 356 9.55 -14.64 2.54
N ASP A 357 8.84 -13.52 2.42
CA ASP A 357 9.40 -12.18 2.68
C ASP A 357 9.50 -11.89 4.19
N GLU A 358 10.40 -12.58 4.88
CA GLU A 358 10.64 -12.39 6.32
C GLU A 358 10.99 -10.93 6.70
N ASN A 359 11.48 -10.13 5.75
CA ASN A 359 11.71 -8.70 5.93
C ASN A 359 10.39 -7.96 6.19
N SER A 360 9.38 -8.20 5.36
CA SER A 360 8.04 -7.61 5.46
C SER A 360 7.23 -8.24 6.59
N LEU A 361 7.29 -9.58 6.74
CA LEU A 361 6.55 -10.33 7.77
C LEU A 361 6.94 -9.96 9.20
N THR A 362 8.18 -9.53 9.44
CA THR A 362 8.59 -8.97 10.75
C THR A 362 7.73 -7.77 11.15
N GLY A 363 7.42 -6.88 10.19
CA GLY A 363 6.51 -5.75 10.39
C GLY A 363 5.07 -6.19 10.64
N VAL A 364 4.54 -7.05 9.76
CA VAL A 364 3.17 -7.58 9.86
C VAL A 364 2.90 -8.25 11.21
N ARG A 365 3.79 -9.12 11.68
CA ARG A 365 3.70 -9.81 12.98
C ARG A 365 3.77 -8.85 14.18
N SER A 366 4.47 -7.73 14.04
CA SER A 366 4.52 -6.71 15.09
C SER A 366 3.25 -5.87 15.12
N LEU A 367 2.70 -5.52 13.96
CA LEU A 367 1.41 -4.84 13.84
C LEU A 367 0.28 -5.71 14.40
N ALA A 368 0.23 -7.00 14.05
CA ALA A 368 -0.80 -7.92 14.54
C ALA A 368 -0.85 -7.92 16.07
N ARG A 369 0.31 -8.04 16.73
CA ARG A 369 0.42 -7.99 18.20
C ARG A 369 -0.03 -6.66 18.81
N ILE A 370 0.22 -5.53 18.14
CA ILE A 370 -0.19 -4.21 18.61
C ILE A 370 -1.72 -4.07 18.55
N PHE A 371 -2.36 -4.50 17.45
CA PHE A 371 -3.83 -4.49 17.35
C PHE A 371 -4.47 -5.52 18.31
N GLU A 372 -3.88 -6.70 18.48
CA GLU A 372 -4.28 -7.70 19.50
C GLU A 372 -4.18 -7.16 20.93
N GLU A 373 -3.20 -6.30 21.25
CA GLU A 373 -3.08 -5.62 22.54
C GLU A 373 -4.11 -4.48 22.70
N MET A 374 -4.39 -3.73 21.62
CA MET A 374 -5.38 -2.66 21.65
C MET A 374 -6.82 -3.16 21.74
N ALA A 375 -7.08 -4.39 21.30
CA ALA A 375 -8.38 -5.07 21.41
C ALA A 375 -8.76 -5.51 22.85
N GLN A 376 -7.89 -5.35 23.86
CA GLN A 376 -8.12 -5.74 25.26
C GLN A 376 -8.60 -4.55 26.13
#